data_AF-A0A940L4V9-F1
#
_entry.id   AF-A0A940L4V9-F1
#
_cell.length_a   1.000
_cell.length_b   1.000
_cell.length_c   1.000
_cell.angle_alpha   90.00
_cell.angle_beta   90.00
_cell.angle_gamma   90.00
#
_symmetry.space_group_name_H-M   'P 1'
#
loop_
_entity.id
_entity.type
_entity.pdbx_description
1 polymer ?
#
loop_
_entity_poly.entity_id
_entity_poly.type
_entity_poly.pdbx_seq_one_letter_code
_entity_poly.pdbx_strand_id
1 'polypeptide(L)'
;MTNTPAQKIEFLKKWLAQDVFPLWNDKGIDRIRGGFVESLTFEGEPMDLPRRAMVQSRQIYSFLTGLRLGSVSKEVATAAIEQGTKYMVEKFSEPSGAFIYSVNPDGTPKSKNPDLYTQAFALFGLAQAYTLNPQ
;
A
#
# COMPACT_ATOMS: atom_id res chain seq x y z
N MET A 1 30.07 16.60 11.67
CA MET A 1 28.94 17.51 11.94
C MET A 1 27.69 16.66 12.15
N THR A 2 27.09 16.70 13.33
CA THR A 2 25.83 15.98 13.61
C THR A 2 24.66 16.82 13.15
N ASN A 3 23.89 16.34 12.18
CA ASN A 3 22.66 17.01 11.73
C ASN A 3 21.66 17.09 12.90
N THR A 4 21.10 18.27 13.13
CA THR A 4 20.02 18.49 14.10
C THR A 4 18.77 17.68 13.73
N PRO A 5 17.86 17.38 14.67
CA PRO A 5 16.61 16.70 14.36
C PRO A 5 15.80 17.38 13.24
N ALA A 6 15.76 18.71 13.23
CA ALA A 6 15.06 19.49 12.21
C ALA A 6 15.66 19.29 10.81
N GLN A 7 16.99 19.32 10.69
CA GLN A 7 17.68 19.06 9.42
C GLN A 7 17.43 17.64 8.92
N LYS A 8 17.41 16.65 9.83
CA LYS A 8 17.07 15.26 9.46
C LYS A 8 15.64 15.12 8.97
N ILE A 9 14.67 15.78 9.63
CA ILE A 9 13.27 15.76 9.20
C ILE A 9 13.12 16.36 7.80
N GLU A 10 13.77 17.49 7.52
CA GLU A 10 13.71 18.13 6.21
C GLU A 10 14.33 17.26 5.11
N PHE A 11 15.47 16.62 5.41
CA PHE A 11 16.06 15.63 4.51
C PHE A 11 15.09 14.47 4.22
N LEU A 12 14.47 13.90 5.26
CA LEU A 12 13.55 12.77 5.11
C LEU A 12 12.30 13.15 4.30
N LYS A 13 11.76 14.36 4.47
CA LYS A 13 10.64 14.83 3.65
C LYS A 13 11.00 14.86 2.16
N LYS A 14 12.19 15.38 1.83
CA LYS A 14 12.68 15.41 0.44
C LYS A 14 12.90 14.00 -0.09
N TRP A 15 13.59 13.15 0.67
CA TRP A 15 13.82 11.75 0.30
C TRP A 15 12.51 10.97 0.07
N LEU A 16 11.50 11.17 0.92
CA LEU A 16 10.19 10.55 0.72
C LEU A 16 9.54 11.01 -0.58
N ALA A 17 9.52 12.33 -0.84
CA ALA A 17 8.84 12.91 -2.00
C ALA A 17 9.58 12.67 -3.34
N GLN A 18 10.92 12.63 -3.31
CA GLN A 18 11.76 12.60 -4.51
C GLN A 18 12.25 11.20 -4.87
N ASP A 19 12.41 10.32 -3.88
CA ASP A 19 12.98 8.98 -4.10
C ASP A 19 11.97 7.87 -3.76
N VAL A 20 11.41 7.88 -2.55
CA VAL A 20 10.61 6.75 -2.05
C VAL A 20 9.25 6.62 -2.73
N PHE A 21 8.42 7.67 -2.69
CA PHE A 21 7.09 7.61 -3.30
C PHE A 21 7.15 7.44 -4.83
N PRO A 22 8.06 8.11 -5.56
CA PRO A 22 8.22 7.85 -6.99
C PRO A 22 8.56 6.38 -7.29
N LEU A 23 9.51 5.78 -6.56
CA LEU A 23 9.87 4.37 -6.74
C LEU A 23 8.68 3.44 -6.47
N TRP A 24 7.98 3.61 -5.34
CA TRP A 24 6.84 2.74 -5.00
C TRP A 24 5.62 2.99 -5.87
N ASN A 25 5.43 4.19 -6.40
CA ASN A 25 4.40 4.45 -7.40
C ASN A 25 4.73 3.76 -8.72
N ASP A 26 5.98 3.84 -9.19
CA ASP A 26 6.38 3.25 -10.47
C ASP A 26 6.46 1.72 -10.39
N LYS A 27 7.28 1.20 -9.47
CA LYS A 27 7.64 -0.23 -9.37
C LYS A 27 6.85 -0.99 -8.32
N GLY A 28 6.34 -0.28 -7.32
CA GLY A 28 5.62 -0.87 -6.19
C GLY A 28 4.16 -1.24 -6.49
N ILE A 29 3.60 -0.69 -7.57
CA ILE A 29 2.22 -0.92 -8.00
C ILE A 29 2.23 -1.87 -9.20
N ASP A 30 1.58 -3.02 -9.06
CA ASP A 30 1.38 -3.92 -10.18
C ASP A 30 0.20 -3.43 -11.03
N ARG A 31 0.51 -2.81 -12.17
CA ARG A 31 -0.50 -2.29 -13.10
C ARG A 31 -1.12 -3.36 -13.99
N ILE A 32 -0.55 -4.57 -14.02
CA ILE A 32 -1.04 -5.68 -14.85
C ILE A 32 -2.03 -6.53 -14.05
N ARG A 33 -1.65 -6.96 -12.85
CA ARG A 33 -2.43 -7.86 -11.99
C ARG A 33 -3.17 -7.14 -10.86
N GLY A 34 -2.83 -5.88 -10.61
CA GLY A 34 -3.40 -5.06 -9.56
C GLY A 34 -2.70 -5.21 -8.20
N GLY A 35 -2.99 -4.25 -7.32
CA GLY A 35 -2.45 -4.21 -5.97
C GLY A 35 -0.97 -3.85 -5.92
N PHE A 36 -0.45 -3.85 -4.71
CA PHE A 36 0.96 -3.55 -4.43
C PHE A 36 1.79 -4.82 -4.43
N VAL A 37 3.02 -4.73 -4.93
CA VAL A 37 4.00 -5.82 -4.82
C VAL A 37 4.53 -5.90 -3.40
N GLU A 38 4.95 -7.10 -3.02
CA GLU A 38 5.40 -7.38 -1.65
C GLU A 38 6.79 -6.82 -1.36
N SER A 39 7.65 -6.81 -2.37
CA SER A 39 9.04 -6.40 -2.25
C SER A 39 9.62 -6.00 -3.61
N LEU A 40 10.68 -5.20 -3.55
CA LEU A 40 11.53 -4.84 -4.68
C LEU A 40 12.93 -5.43 -4.44
N THR A 41 13.66 -5.75 -5.51
CA THR A 41 15.09 -6.07 -5.43
C THR A 41 15.91 -4.84 -5.04
N PHE A 42 17.21 -5.00 -4.79
CA PHE A 42 18.10 -3.87 -4.50
C PHE A 42 18.23 -2.89 -5.68
N GLU A 43 17.96 -3.36 -6.89
CA GLU A 43 17.92 -2.58 -8.13
C GLU A 43 16.57 -1.88 -8.33
N GLY A 44 15.59 -2.11 -7.45
CA GLY A 44 14.27 -1.49 -7.50
C GLY A 44 13.25 -2.24 -8.36
N GLU A 45 13.54 -3.47 -8.79
CA GLU A 45 12.62 -4.25 -9.63
C GLU A 45 11.62 -5.06 -8.79
N PRO A 46 10.34 -5.17 -9.21
CA PRO A 46 9.33 -5.89 -8.46
C PRO A 46 9.62 -7.40 -8.41
N MET A 47 9.42 -7.99 -7.23
CA MET A 47 9.53 -9.43 -7.04
C MET A 47 8.16 -10.11 -7.14
N ASP A 48 8.11 -11.25 -7.85
CA ASP A 48 6.87 -12.03 -8.03
C ASP A 48 6.57 -12.90 -6.80
N LEU A 49 6.17 -12.24 -5.71
CA LEU A 49 5.91 -12.85 -4.40
C LEU A 49 4.42 -12.84 -4.06
N PRO A 50 3.95 -13.79 -3.23
CA PRO A 50 2.61 -13.74 -2.68
C PRO A 50 2.35 -12.41 -1.96
N ARG A 51 1.14 -11.87 -2.12
CA ARG A 51 0.75 -10.56 -1.59
C ARG A 51 -0.01 -10.74 -0.29
N ARG A 52 0.42 -10.03 0.76
CA ARG A 52 -0.24 -10.05 2.07
C ARG A 52 -1.22 -8.89 2.21
N ALA A 53 -2.36 -9.14 2.87
CA ALA A 53 -3.37 -8.11 3.15
C ALA A 53 -2.75 -6.88 3.85
N MET A 54 -1.82 -7.12 4.78
CA MET A 54 -1.14 -6.06 5.53
C MET A 54 -0.34 -5.11 4.64
N VAL A 55 0.34 -5.60 3.60
CA VAL A 55 1.08 -4.72 2.68
C VAL A 55 0.12 -3.85 1.89
N GLN A 56 -0.99 -4.43 1.42
CA GLN A 56 -2.01 -3.67 0.70
C GLN A 56 -2.57 -2.53 1.58
N SER A 57 -2.99 -2.87 2.81
CA SER A 57 -3.49 -1.88 3.77
C SER A 57 -2.48 -0.80 4.13
N ARG A 58 -1.20 -1.18 4.32
CA ARG A 58 -0.14 -0.23 4.67
C ARG A 58 0.20 0.68 3.51
N GLN A 59 0.20 0.20 2.28
CA GLN A 59 0.45 1.03 1.11
C GLN A 59 -0.68 2.05 0.90
N ILE A 60 -1.95 1.64 1.06
CA ILE A 60 -3.10 2.58 1.07
C ILE A 60 -2.86 3.70 2.10
N TYR A 61 -2.50 3.34 3.34
CA TYR A 61 -2.18 4.31 4.38
C TYR A 61 -0.98 5.20 4.02
N SER A 62 0.09 4.62 3.48
CA SER A 62 1.32 5.35 3.12
C SER A 62 1.04 6.40 2.04
N PHE A 63 0.32 6.05 0.97
CA PHE A 63 -0.03 7.01 -0.08
C PHE A 63 -0.96 8.10 0.43
N LEU A 64 -1.94 7.77 1.29
CA LEU A 64 -2.83 8.77 1.89
C LEU A 64 -2.06 9.73 2.81
N THR A 65 -1.13 9.17 3.59
CA THR A 65 -0.26 9.96 4.46
C THR A 65 0.67 10.85 3.64
N GLY A 66 1.24 10.31 2.56
CA GLY A 66 2.05 11.08 1.60
C GLY A 66 1.30 12.26 1.01
N LEU A 67 0.02 12.07 0.64
CA LEU A 67 -0.86 13.15 0.22
C LEU A 67 -1.06 14.21 1.31
N ARG A 68 -1.42 13.79 2.53
CA ARG A 68 -1.64 14.70 3.67
C ARG A 68 -0.40 15.51 4.04
N LEU A 69 0.79 14.95 3.82
CA LEU A 69 2.08 15.60 4.07
C LEU A 69 2.58 16.43 2.88
N GLY A 70 1.87 16.46 1.76
CA GLY A 70 2.30 17.16 0.54
C GLY A 70 3.50 16.51 -0.16
N SER A 71 3.80 15.25 0.16
CA SER A 71 4.90 14.47 -0.45
C SER A 71 4.48 13.71 -1.71
N VAL A 72 3.18 13.57 -1.94
CA VAL A 72 2.58 12.91 -3.10
C VAL A 72 1.47 13.78 -3.65
N SER A 73 1.34 13.90 -4.98
CA SER A 73 0.24 14.62 -5.60
C SER A 73 -1.10 13.93 -5.33
N LYS A 74 -2.19 14.68 -5.41
CA LYS A 74 -3.54 14.13 -5.20
C LYS A 74 -3.85 13.04 -6.22
N GLU A 75 -3.48 13.24 -7.47
CA GLU A 75 -3.74 12.32 -8.59
C GLU A 75 -3.05 10.98 -8.36
N VAL A 76 -1.76 11.01 -8.01
CA VAL A 76 -0.97 9.80 -7.75
C VAL A 76 -1.50 9.05 -6.54
N ALA A 77 -1.77 9.76 -5.43
CA ALA A 77 -2.27 9.13 -4.22
C ALA A 77 -3.66 8.51 -4.43
N THR A 78 -4.57 9.23 -5.07
CA THR A 78 -5.93 8.73 -5.38
C THR A 78 -5.85 7.48 -6.25
N ALA A 79 -5.09 7.49 -7.34
CA ALA A 79 -4.96 6.33 -8.22
C ALA A 79 -4.40 5.10 -7.50
N ALA A 80 -3.35 5.27 -6.69
CA ALA A 80 -2.76 4.18 -5.91
C ALA A 80 -3.74 3.61 -4.88
N ILE A 81 -4.46 4.48 -4.16
CA ILE A 81 -5.40 4.08 -3.11
C ILE A 81 -6.62 3.38 -3.71
N GLU A 82 -7.19 3.90 -4.78
CA GLU A 82 -8.33 3.28 -5.47
C GLU A 82 -7.98 1.88 -5.98
N GLN A 83 -6.83 1.74 -6.64
CA GLN A 83 -6.38 0.46 -7.16
C GLN A 83 -6.10 -0.55 -6.05
N GLY A 84 -5.41 -0.13 -4.98
CA GLY A 84 -5.16 -0.96 -3.80
C GLY A 84 -6.45 -1.40 -3.10
N THR A 85 -7.40 -0.48 -2.94
CA THR A 85 -8.70 -0.74 -2.32
C THR A 85 -9.51 -1.74 -3.14
N LYS A 86 -9.60 -1.52 -4.46
CA LYS A 86 -10.25 -2.44 -5.38
C LYS A 86 -9.63 -3.84 -5.28
N TYR A 87 -8.30 -3.93 -5.32
CA TYR A 87 -7.59 -5.20 -5.23
C TYR A 87 -7.87 -5.93 -3.91
N MET A 88 -7.88 -5.21 -2.78
CA MET A 88 -8.23 -5.79 -1.48
C MET A 88 -9.65 -6.36 -1.48
N VAL A 89 -10.64 -5.59 -1.94
CA VAL A 89 -12.05 -6.03 -1.97
C VAL A 89 -12.21 -7.23 -2.90
N GLU A 90 -11.65 -7.19 -4.10
CA GLU A 90 -11.84 -8.26 -5.10
C GLU A 90 -11.09 -9.56 -4.78
N LYS A 91 -9.90 -9.48 -4.18
CA LYS A 91 -9.00 -10.64 -4.04
C LYS A 91 -8.91 -11.18 -2.63
N PHE A 92 -9.19 -10.37 -1.61
CA PHE A 92 -9.02 -10.78 -0.22
C PHE A 92 -10.35 -10.98 0.52
N SER A 93 -11.45 -10.37 0.09
CA SER A 93 -12.72 -10.53 0.78
C SER A 93 -13.34 -11.91 0.52
N GLU A 94 -13.95 -12.48 1.55
CA GLU A 94 -14.74 -13.71 1.48
C GLU A 94 -16.23 -13.38 1.69
N PRO A 95 -17.18 -14.24 1.25
CA PRO A 95 -18.61 -14.00 1.42
C PRO A 95 -19.08 -13.77 2.87
N SER A 96 -18.31 -14.22 3.86
CA SER A 96 -18.58 -13.96 5.28
C SER A 96 -18.27 -12.51 5.71
N GLY A 97 -17.62 -11.72 4.85
CA GLY A 97 -17.08 -10.40 5.17
C GLY A 97 -15.66 -10.44 5.76
N ALA A 98 -15.10 -11.63 6.01
CA ALA A 98 -13.72 -11.76 6.45
C ALA A 98 -12.73 -11.52 5.30
N PHE A 99 -11.51 -11.10 5.65
CA PHE A 99 -10.39 -10.98 4.72
C PHE A 99 -9.39 -12.12 4.89
N ILE A 100 -8.92 -12.71 3.80
CA ILE A 100 -7.87 -13.75 3.83
C ILE A 100 -6.49 -13.13 4.05
N TYR A 101 -5.53 -13.93 4.54
CA TYR A 101 -4.19 -13.44 4.87
C TYR A 101 -3.36 -13.08 3.63
N SER A 102 -3.37 -13.93 2.61
CA SER A 102 -2.58 -13.71 1.40
C SER A 102 -3.13 -14.38 0.14
N VAL A 103 -2.73 -13.81 -1.00
CA VAL A 103 -2.98 -14.33 -2.35
C VAL A 103 -1.66 -14.61 -3.06
N ASN A 104 -1.67 -15.54 -4.01
CA ASN A 104 -0.59 -15.71 -4.97
C ASN A 104 -0.50 -14.49 -5.90
N PRO A 105 0.61 -14.33 -6.66
CA PRO A 105 0.74 -13.19 -7.56
C PRO A 105 -0.33 -13.07 -8.64
N ASP A 106 -0.94 -14.19 -9.04
CA ASP A 106 -2.08 -14.27 -9.97
C ASP A 106 -3.44 -13.90 -9.33
N GLY A 107 -3.46 -13.61 -8.03
CA GLY A 107 -4.64 -13.24 -7.27
C GLY A 107 -5.45 -14.42 -6.74
N THR A 108 -5.00 -15.66 -6.92
CA THR A 108 -5.64 -16.83 -6.30
C THR A 108 -5.36 -16.89 -4.79
N PRO A 109 -6.31 -17.34 -3.94
CA PRO A 109 -6.06 -17.45 -2.51
C PRO A 109 -4.86 -18.37 -2.18
N LYS A 110 -3.94 -17.88 -1.35
CA LYS A 110 -2.80 -18.67 -0.86
C LYS A 110 -2.99 -19.13 0.58
N SER A 111 -3.36 -18.20 1.46
CA SER A 111 -3.63 -18.49 2.87
C SER A 111 -4.94 -17.85 3.28
N LYS A 112 -5.94 -18.68 3.55
CA LYS A 112 -7.27 -18.26 3.98
C LYS A 112 -7.41 -18.11 5.49
N ASN A 113 -6.33 -18.26 6.25
CA ASN A 113 -6.37 -18.24 7.71
C ASN A 113 -6.97 -16.91 8.19
N PRO A 114 -8.18 -16.94 8.79
CA PRO A 114 -8.79 -15.74 9.33
C PRO A 114 -8.14 -15.49 10.69
N ASP A 115 -7.19 -14.57 10.74
CA ASP A 115 -6.63 -14.09 11.99
C ASP A 115 -7.07 -12.64 12.25
N LEU A 116 -7.19 -12.29 13.53
CA LEU A 116 -7.67 -10.97 13.94
C LEU A 116 -6.74 -9.83 13.50
N TYR A 117 -5.46 -10.11 13.31
CA TYR A 117 -4.49 -9.13 12.86
C TYR A 117 -4.71 -8.78 11.37
N THR A 118 -4.98 -9.78 10.54
CA THR A 118 -5.41 -9.59 9.15
C THR A 118 -6.68 -8.74 9.07
N GLN A 119 -7.70 -9.06 9.88
CA GLN A 119 -8.94 -8.28 9.90
C GLN A 119 -8.69 -6.84 10.34
N ALA A 120 -7.89 -6.64 11.38
CA ALA A 120 -7.55 -5.31 11.88
C ALA A 120 -6.83 -4.47 10.80
N PHE A 121 -5.92 -5.05 10.03
CA PHE A 121 -5.26 -4.35 8.93
C PHE A 121 -6.19 -4.08 7.75
N ALA A 122 -7.07 -5.01 7.40
CA ALA A 122 -8.07 -4.78 6.36
C ALA A 122 -8.97 -3.58 6.73
N LEU A 123 -9.53 -3.58 7.95
CA LEU A 123 -10.32 -2.46 8.46
C LEU A 123 -9.52 -1.15 8.49
N PHE A 124 -8.29 -1.19 8.97
CA PHE A 124 -7.40 -0.02 9.01
C PHE A 124 -7.19 0.59 7.62
N GLY A 125 -6.83 -0.22 6.63
CA GLY A 125 -6.57 0.23 5.27
C GLY A 125 -7.83 0.76 4.57
N LEU A 126 -8.93 0.02 4.66
CA LEU A 126 -10.21 0.41 4.04
C LEU A 126 -10.79 1.67 4.68
N ALA A 127 -10.65 1.85 5.99
CA ALA A 127 -11.05 3.09 6.66
C ALA A 127 -10.24 4.30 6.17
N GLN A 128 -8.96 4.14 5.84
CA GLN A 128 -8.18 5.21 5.21
C GLN A 128 -8.72 5.55 3.83
N ALA A 129 -8.95 4.54 2.98
CA ALA A 129 -9.49 4.72 1.64
C ALA A 129 -10.84 5.44 1.66
N TYR A 130 -11.72 5.09 2.60
CA TYR A 130 -13.02 5.74 2.80
C TYR A 130 -12.90 7.26 2.99
N THR A 131 -11.82 7.76 3.64
CA THR A 131 -11.66 9.21 3.83
C THR A 131 -11.43 10.01 2.56
N LEU A 132 -11.06 9.36 1.44
CA LEU A 132 -10.94 10.04 0.13
C LEU A 132 -12.27 10.18 -0.60
N ASN A 133 -13.24 9.31 -0.30
CA ASN A 133 -14.58 9.35 -0.89
C ASN A 133 -15.62 8.84 0.11
N PRO A 134 -15.93 9.65 1.15
CA PRO A 134 -16.99 9.33 2.09
C PRO A 134 -18.33 9.63 1.42
N GLN A 135 -18.93 8.63 0.77
CA GLN A 135 -20.32 8.71 0.31
C GLN A 135 -21.29 8.43 1.45
#